data_AF-M0A438-F1
#
_entry.id   AF-M0A438-F1
#
_cell.length_a   1.000
_cell.length_b   1.000
_cell.length_c   1.000
_cell.angle_alpha   90.00
_cell.angle_beta   90.00
_cell.angle_gamma   90.00
#
_symmetry.space_group_name_H-M   'P 1'
#
loop_
_entity.id
_entity.type
_entity.pdbx_description
1 polymer ?
#
loop_
_entity_poly.entity_id
_entity_poly.type
_entity_poly.pdbx_seq_one_letter_code
_entity_poly.pdbx_strand_id
1 'polypeptide(L)'
;MCIRDSLDAALLLCDEFNQLGLVHASLADTRLVTTPTLLSVLVRTDQLSAADARAILDEVSDARSWDANSYVQRARSLLEAS
;
A
#
# COMPACT_ATOMS: atom_id res chain seq x y z
N MET A 1 13.21 10.01 5.98
CA MET A 1 12.20 11.10 6.11
C MET A 1 10.86 10.48 5.71
N CYS A 2 10.09 9.93 6.68
CA CYS A 2 8.79 9.30 6.36
C CYS A 2 7.76 10.39 6.01
N ILE A 3 6.95 10.12 4.98
CA ILE A 3 5.86 10.92 4.36
C ILE A 3 4.70 11.32 5.30
N ARG A 4 4.89 11.19 6.62
CA ARG A 4 3.83 11.31 7.63
C ARG A 4 3.15 12.67 7.63
N ASP A 5 3.91 13.73 7.50
CA ASP A 5 3.40 15.08 7.76
C ASP A 5 2.54 15.63 6.61
N SER A 6 2.50 14.95 5.44
CA SER A 6 1.77 15.39 4.25
C SER A 6 0.48 14.62 3.94
N LEU A 7 0.14 13.57 4.70
CA LEU A 7 -0.94 12.63 4.36
C LEU A 7 -2.23 12.76 5.19
N ASP A 8 -2.27 13.64 6.19
CA ASP A 8 -3.38 13.76 7.16
C ASP A 8 -3.86 12.38 7.68
N ALA A 9 -2.93 11.44 7.83
CA ALA A 9 -3.23 10.09 8.25
C ALA A 9 -3.25 10.04 9.79
N ALA A 10 -4.32 9.49 10.36
CA ALA A 10 -4.44 9.32 11.81
C ALA A 10 -3.30 8.49 12.41
N LEU A 11 -2.68 7.59 11.62
CA LEU A 11 -1.49 6.84 12.01
C LEU A 11 -0.72 6.34 10.77
N LEU A 12 0.60 6.59 10.73
CA LEU A 12 1.52 6.01 9.74
C LEU A 12 2.63 5.24 10.48
N LEU A 13 2.62 3.91 10.37
CA LEU A 13 3.64 3.04 10.97
C LEU A 13 4.62 2.60 9.88
N CYS A 14 5.87 3.05 10.00
CA CYS A 14 6.97 2.63 9.13
C CYS A 14 7.50 1.25 9.60
N ASP A 15 8.29 0.58 8.77
CA ASP A 15 8.79 -0.79 8.96
C ASP A 15 9.71 -0.97 10.18
N GLU A 16 10.19 0.12 10.76
CA GLU A 16 10.94 0.15 12.01
C GLU A 16 10.04 -0.02 13.26
N PHE A 17 8.72 0.02 13.09
CA PHE A 17 7.78 -0.18 14.18
C PHE A 17 7.63 -1.68 14.53
N ASN A 18 8.26 -2.09 15.63
CA ASN A 18 8.30 -3.49 16.06
C ASN A 18 7.33 -3.84 17.22
N GLN A 19 6.53 -2.87 17.69
CA GLN A 19 5.58 -3.07 18.79
C GLN A 19 4.15 -3.32 18.29
N LEU A 20 3.99 -4.29 17.38
CA LEU A 20 2.69 -4.65 16.77
C LEU A 20 1.58 -4.92 17.80
N GLY A 21 1.94 -5.39 19.00
CA GLY A 21 1.00 -5.60 20.11
C GLY A 21 0.27 -4.33 20.58
N LEU A 22 0.85 -3.13 20.43
CA LEU A 22 0.20 -1.86 20.77
C LEU A 22 -0.84 -1.44 19.72
N VAL A 23 -0.62 -1.83 18.46
CA VAL A 23 -1.56 -1.57 17.36
C VAL A 23 -2.82 -2.41 17.53
N HIS A 24 -2.69 -3.58 18.16
CA HIS A 24 -3.77 -4.54 18.39
C HIS A 24 -4.95 -3.98 19.21
N ALA A 25 -4.73 -3.00 20.09
CA ALA A 25 -5.80 -2.36 20.86
C ALA A 25 -6.62 -1.36 20.02
N SER A 26 -5.99 -0.71 19.04
CA SER A 26 -6.65 0.22 18.11
C SER A 26 -7.15 -0.46 16.84
N LEU A 27 -6.70 -1.71 16.56
CA LEU A 27 -7.04 -2.41 15.32
C LEU A 27 -8.25 -3.36 15.41
N ALA A 28 -8.92 -3.44 16.56
CA ALA A 28 -9.90 -4.50 16.86
C ALA A 28 -10.95 -4.73 15.77
N ASP A 29 -11.40 -3.68 15.09
CA ASP A 29 -12.40 -3.72 14.01
C ASP A 29 -11.85 -3.33 12.62
N THR A 30 -10.54 -3.14 12.48
CA THR A 30 -9.92 -2.66 11.24
C THR A 30 -9.46 -3.79 10.36
N ARG A 31 -9.78 -3.68 9.08
CA ARG A 31 -9.33 -4.64 8.07
C ARG A 31 -7.97 -4.25 7.55
N LEU A 32 -6.97 -5.10 7.79
CA LEU A 32 -5.70 -5.02 7.09
C LEU A 32 -5.91 -5.33 5.61
N VAL A 33 -5.47 -4.42 4.76
CA VAL A 33 -5.40 -4.61 3.31
C VAL A 33 -3.96 -4.38 2.86
N THR A 34 -3.55 -5.11 1.84
CA THR A 34 -2.22 -4.94 1.25
C THR A 34 -2.22 -3.73 0.31
N THR A 35 -1.03 -3.15 0.07
CA THR A 35 -0.86 -2.03 -0.86
C THR A 35 -1.50 -2.30 -2.24
N PRO A 36 -1.30 -3.47 -2.88
CA PRO A 36 -2.01 -3.79 -4.12
C PRO A 36 -3.52 -3.81 -4.04
N THR A 37 -4.08 -4.34 -2.94
CA THR A 37 -5.53 -4.39 -2.75
C THR A 37 -6.10 -2.99 -2.56
N LEU A 38 -5.42 -2.12 -1.81
CA LEU A 38 -5.83 -0.72 -1.65
C LEU A 38 -5.83 0.03 -2.99
N LEU A 39 -4.74 -0.07 -3.76
CA LEU A 39 -4.64 0.56 -5.09
C LEU A 39 -5.72 0.07 -6.04
N SER A 40 -6.00 -1.24 -6.05
CA SER A 40 -7.07 -1.82 -6.88
C SER A 40 -8.45 -1.26 -6.53
N VAL A 41 -8.72 -1.01 -5.25
CA VAL A 41 -9.99 -0.40 -4.82
C VAL A 41 -10.06 1.05 -5.28
N LEU A 42 -9.00 1.83 -5.09
CA LEU A 42 -8.98 3.25 -5.50
C LEU A 42 -9.24 3.41 -7.00
N VAL A 43 -8.63 2.56 -7.83
CA VAL A 43 -8.89 2.52 -9.29
C VAL A 43 -10.34 2.16 -9.59
N ARG A 44 -10.88 1.12 -8.95
CA ARG A 44 -12.29 0.69 -9.15
C ARG A 44 -13.31 1.73 -8.70
N THR A 45 -12.92 2.62 -7.78
CA THR A 45 -13.78 3.71 -7.28
C THR A 45 -13.50 5.04 -7.96
N ASP A 46 -12.71 5.05 -9.06
CA ASP A 46 -12.30 6.24 -9.82
C ASP A 46 -11.59 7.33 -8.99
N GLN A 47 -11.04 6.95 -7.82
CA GLN A 47 -10.30 7.85 -6.92
C GLN A 47 -8.82 7.97 -7.33
N LEU A 48 -8.34 7.07 -8.19
CA LEU A 48 -6.98 7.04 -8.69
C LEU A 48 -6.99 6.45 -10.11
N SER A 49 -6.23 7.02 -11.04
CA SER A 49 -6.12 6.42 -12.38
C SER A 49 -5.32 5.11 -12.32
N ALA A 50 -5.60 4.19 -13.24
CA ALA A 50 -4.84 2.94 -13.33
C ALA A 50 -3.34 3.18 -13.61
N ALA A 51 -3.01 4.24 -14.37
CA ALA A 51 -1.65 4.64 -14.67
C ALA A 51 -0.91 5.14 -13.41
N ASP A 52 -1.54 6.01 -12.62
CA ASP A 52 -0.95 6.52 -11.39
C ASP A 52 -0.81 5.41 -10.34
N ALA A 53 -1.80 4.52 -10.24
CA ALA A 53 -1.72 3.34 -9.37
C ALA A 53 -0.54 2.44 -9.72
N ARG A 54 -0.19 2.34 -11.02
CA ARG A 54 0.99 1.60 -11.48
C ARG A 54 2.28 2.28 -11.05
N ALA A 55 2.40 3.58 -11.31
CA ALA A 55 3.59 4.35 -10.96
C ALA A 55 3.89 4.28 -9.46
N ILE A 56 2.85 4.40 -8.62
CA ILE A 56 2.97 4.25 -7.16
C ILE A 56 3.43 2.83 -6.79
N LEU A 57 2.86 1.79 -7.42
CA LEU A 57 3.25 0.41 -7.13
C LEU A 57 4.72 0.14 -7.50
N ASP A 58 5.20 0.74 -8.59
CA ASP A 58 6.59 0.64 -9.03
C ASP A 58 7.54 1.34 -8.04
N GLU A 59 7.23 2.57 -7.65
CA GLU A 59 8.03 3.32 -6.66
C GLU A 59 8.11 2.59 -5.30
N VAL A 60 7.00 2.04 -4.83
CA VAL A 60 6.97 1.23 -3.59
C VAL A 60 7.78 -0.06 -3.76
N SER A 61 7.71 -0.70 -4.93
CA SER A 61 8.48 -1.92 -5.21
C SER A 61 9.98 -1.65 -5.18
N ASP A 62 10.42 -0.57 -5.83
CA ASP A 62 11.82 -0.16 -5.90
C ASP A 62 12.34 0.18 -4.50
N ALA A 63 11.61 1.00 -3.74
CA ALA A 63 11.97 1.42 -2.38
C ALA A 63 12.04 0.25 -1.39
N ARG A 64 11.27 -0.82 -1.62
CA ARG A 64 11.25 -2.01 -0.77
C ARG A 64 12.08 -3.18 -1.31
N SER A 65 12.79 -2.99 -2.43
CA SER A 65 13.52 -4.06 -3.14
C SER A 65 12.64 -5.30 -3.41
N TRP A 66 11.38 -5.07 -3.79
CA TRP A 66 10.37 -6.11 -3.99
C TRP A 66 10.33 -6.68 -5.42
N ASP A 67 11.28 -6.34 -6.30
CA ASP A 67 11.27 -6.81 -7.70
C ASP A 67 11.12 -8.32 -7.86
N ALA A 68 11.70 -9.10 -6.94
CA ALA A 68 11.61 -10.57 -6.94
C ALA A 68 10.35 -11.13 -6.25
N ASN A 69 9.48 -10.28 -5.70
CA ASN A 69 8.31 -10.71 -4.94
C ASN A 69 7.15 -11.08 -5.88
N SER A 70 6.81 -12.37 -5.92
CA SER A 70 5.73 -12.91 -6.77
C SER A 70 4.36 -12.28 -6.50
N TYR A 71 4.13 -11.76 -5.31
CA TYR A 71 2.90 -11.03 -4.96
C TYR A 71 2.80 -9.69 -5.69
N VAL A 72 3.90 -8.95 -5.77
CA VAL A 72 3.97 -7.62 -6.42
C VAL A 72 3.85 -7.75 -7.94
N GLN A 73 4.49 -8.78 -8.52
CA GLN A 73 4.36 -9.07 -9.95
C GLN A 73 2.90 -9.39 -10.33
N ARG A 74 2.20 -10.17 -9.52
CA ARG A 74 0.77 -10.47 -9.74
C ARG A 74 -0.10 -9.21 -9.66
N ALA A 75 0.20 -8.32 -8.71
CA ALA A 75 -0.50 -7.05 -8.57
C ALA A 75 -0.34 -6.15 -9.81
N ARG A 76 0.88 -6.04 -10.36
CA ARG A 76 1.15 -5.31 -11.61
C ARG A 76 0.30 -5.83 -12.76
N SER A 77 0.26 -7.16 -12.96
CA SER A 77 -0.54 -7.76 -14.04
C SER A 77 -2.05 -7.49 -13.91
N LEU A 78 -2.58 -7.41 -12.69
CA LEU A 78 -4.01 -7.10 -12.47
C LEU A 78 -4.36 -5.66 -12.85
N LEU A 79 -3.42 -4.73 -12.68
CA LEU A 79 -3.56 -3.33 -13.09
C LEU A 79 -3.36 -3.12 -14.59
N GLU A 80 -2.91 -4.15 -15.31
CA GLU A 80 -2.61 -4.15 -16.76
C GLU A 80 -3.80 -4.62 -17.60
N ALA A 81 -4.72 -5.35 -16.97
CA ALA A 81 -5.91 -5.90 -17.58
C ALA A 81 -7.18 -5.06 -17.33
N SER A 82 -7.05 -3.87 -16.73
CA SER A 82 -8.13 -2.88 -16.53
C SER A 82 -7.91 -1.66 -17.41
#